data_AF-A0A9N8ZQB8-F1
#
_entry.id   AF-A0A9N8ZQB8-F1
#
_cell.length_a   1.000
_cell.length_b   1.000
_cell.length_c   1.000
_cell.angle_alpha   90.00
_cell.angle_beta   90.00
_cell.angle_gamma   90.00
#
_symmetry.space_group_name_H-M   'P 1'
#
loop_
_entity.id
_entity.type
_entity.pdbx_description
1 polymer ?
#
loop_
_entity_poly.entity_id
_entity_poly.type
_entity_poly.pdbx_seq_one_letter_code
_entity_poly.pdbx_strand_id
1 'polypeptide(L)'
;MKEIEAIEAIETTSSLETSPLIKKQEELATTWDYTLFMWHPISMSASVFLLTQGILYVATILGIFGLTIAVYNKSLRNKRHIQSWHAIFGLSLLLLITTQLIFGLAIATFPRLVFGSTLRAKKLYKYHRAFGYIFLVLAWVTMFTGTQVGRTKREFDHLYVWVMTLVVVLVGVVERVNRQKIGF
;
A
#
# COMPACT_ATOMS: atom_id res chain seq x y z
N MET A 1 52.97 35.71 7.11
CA MET A 1 52.04 35.47 8.24
C MET A 1 50.88 34.59 7.80
N LYS A 2 50.04 35.03 6.85
CA LYS A 2 48.91 34.24 6.32
C LYS A 2 49.27 32.87 5.75
N GLU A 3 50.43 32.72 5.11
CA GLU A 3 50.87 31.42 4.57
C GLU A 3 51.30 30.44 5.65
N ILE A 4 51.83 30.93 6.77
CA ILE A 4 52.28 30.07 7.89
C ILE A 4 51.04 29.53 8.63
N GLU A 5 50.03 30.37 8.86
CA GLU A 5 48.75 29.96 9.44
C GLU A 5 48.03 28.92 8.58
N ALA A 6 48.14 29.03 7.25
CA ALA A 6 47.56 28.04 6.33
C ALA A 6 48.27 26.68 6.42
N ILE A 7 49.60 26.68 6.55
CA ILE A 7 50.40 25.44 6.68
C ILE A 7 50.11 24.76 8.02
N GLU A 8 50.03 25.51 9.11
CA GLU A 8 49.74 24.99 10.45
C GLU A 8 48.31 24.42 10.54
N ALA A 9 47.35 25.06 9.87
CA ALA A 9 45.99 24.53 9.74
C ALA A 9 45.96 23.20 8.97
N ILE A 10 46.74 23.08 7.87
CA ILE A 10 46.85 21.85 7.08
C ILE A 10 47.49 20.72 7.90
N GLU A 11 48.58 21.01 8.62
CA GLU A 11 49.29 20.02 9.45
C GLU A 11 48.41 19.54 10.62
N THR A 12 47.65 20.46 11.23
CA THR A 12 46.65 20.12 12.25
C THR A 12 45.56 19.22 11.68
N THR A 13 45.02 19.51 10.49
CA THR A 13 44.01 18.65 9.86
C THR A 13 44.55 17.27 9.46
N SER A 14 45.78 17.19 8.98
CA SER A 14 46.45 15.93 8.63
C SER A 14 46.71 15.06 9.87
N SER A 15 47.10 15.68 10.98
CA SER A 15 47.28 14.96 12.25
C SER A 15 45.97 14.40 12.80
N LEU A 16 44.84 15.12 12.60
CA LEU A 16 43.52 14.65 12.99
C LEU A 16 43.06 13.46 12.14
N GLU A 17 43.27 13.48 10.83
CA GLU A 17 42.94 12.35 9.93
C GLU A 17 43.71 11.06 10.27
N THR A 18 44.91 11.17 10.81
CA THR A 18 45.70 10.00 11.26
C THR A 18 45.37 9.52 12.66
N SER A 19 44.46 10.20 13.38
CA SER A 19 44.10 9.86 14.75
C SER A 19 43.52 8.43 14.84
N PRO A 20 43.99 7.61 15.80
CA PRO A 20 43.45 6.26 16.03
C PRO A 20 41.93 6.26 16.27
N LEU A 21 41.39 7.38 16.78
CA LEU A 21 39.96 7.55 17.02
C LEU A 21 39.17 7.73 15.71
N ILE A 22 39.73 8.46 14.73
CA ILE A 22 39.11 8.63 13.42
C ILE A 22 39.13 7.30 12.65
N LYS A 23 40.27 6.59 12.66
CA LYS A 23 40.35 5.25 12.05
C LYS A 23 39.37 4.28 12.69
N LYS A 24 39.23 4.30 14.02
CA LYS A 24 38.24 3.47 14.73
C LYS A 24 36.81 3.89 14.40
N GLN A 25 36.53 5.17 14.19
CA GLN A 25 35.21 5.64 13.73
C GLN A 25 34.93 5.22 12.28
N GLU A 26 35.91 5.25 11.37
CA GLU A 26 35.76 4.73 10.00
C GLU A 26 35.61 3.22 9.97
N GLU A 27 36.35 2.49 10.80
CA GLU A 27 36.23 1.04 10.95
C GLU A 27 34.86 0.68 11.54
N LEU A 28 34.38 1.42 12.54
CA LEU A 28 33.01 1.28 13.05
C LEU A 28 31.98 1.63 11.97
N ALA A 29 32.18 2.72 11.20
CA ALA A 29 31.31 3.11 10.10
C ALA A 29 31.25 2.06 8.98
N THR A 30 32.35 1.36 8.70
CA THR A 30 32.41 0.29 7.70
C THR A 30 31.90 -1.06 8.22
N THR A 31 31.93 -1.31 9.54
CA THR A 31 31.27 -2.48 10.17
C THR A 31 29.76 -2.34 10.29
N TRP A 32 29.20 -1.12 10.23
CA TRP A 32 27.79 -0.94 9.92
C TRP A 32 27.57 -1.29 8.46
N ASP A 33 27.54 -2.59 8.21
CA ASP A 33 27.32 -3.16 6.89
C ASP A 33 25.95 -2.67 6.41
N TYR A 34 25.92 -1.60 5.62
CA TYR A 34 24.68 -1.04 5.08
C TYR A 34 23.98 -2.04 4.16
N THR A 35 24.64 -3.15 3.80
CA THR A 35 24.01 -4.30 3.14
C THR A 35 23.05 -5.07 4.07
N LEU A 36 23.21 -4.95 5.39
CA LEU A 36 22.24 -5.42 6.39
C LEU A 36 20.95 -4.57 6.37
N PHE A 37 21.07 -3.27 6.05
CA PHE A 37 19.94 -2.34 5.88
C PHE A 37 19.39 -2.34 4.44
N MET A 38 20.23 -2.62 3.44
CA MET A 38 19.83 -3.00 2.08
C MET A 38 19.51 -4.50 2.04
N TRP A 39 18.52 -4.88 2.84
CA TRP A 39 17.80 -6.14 2.79
C TRP A 39 17.89 -6.80 1.41
N HIS A 40 18.37 -8.04 1.38
CA HIS A 40 18.38 -8.89 0.18
C HIS A 40 17.05 -8.75 -0.60
N PRO A 41 17.04 -8.63 -1.95
CA PRO A 41 15.84 -8.28 -2.73
C PRO A 41 14.59 -9.15 -2.44
N ILE A 42 14.83 -10.40 -2.06
CA ILE A 42 13.79 -11.35 -1.65
C ILE A 42 13.13 -10.93 -0.33
N SER A 43 13.91 -10.50 0.66
CA SER A 43 13.39 -10.08 1.96
C SER A 43 12.58 -8.79 1.87
N MET A 44 13.03 -7.81 1.07
CA MET A 44 12.25 -6.59 0.80
C MET A 44 10.91 -6.92 0.12
N SER A 45 10.93 -7.81 -0.86
CA SER A 45 9.72 -8.23 -1.55
C SER A 45 8.74 -8.95 -0.61
N ALA A 46 9.27 -9.80 0.28
CA ALA A 46 8.48 -10.49 1.29
C ALA A 46 7.91 -9.52 2.34
N SER A 47 8.70 -8.56 2.83
CA SER A 47 8.27 -7.60 3.84
C SER A 47 7.19 -6.66 3.30
N VAL A 48 7.36 -6.12 2.09
CA VAL A 48 6.34 -5.29 1.42
C VAL A 48 5.06 -6.09 1.18
N PHE A 49 5.19 -7.36 0.77
CA PHE A 49 4.03 -8.22 0.60
C PHE A 49 3.28 -8.42 1.92
N LEU A 50 3.97 -8.82 2.99
CA LEU A 50 3.36 -9.09 4.29
C LEU A 50 2.74 -7.83 4.91
N LEU A 51 3.43 -6.69 4.82
CA LEU A 51 2.93 -5.41 5.30
C LEU A 51 1.66 -4.99 4.56
N THR A 52 1.69 -5.03 3.23
CA THR A 52 0.54 -4.66 2.40
C THR A 52 -0.66 -5.56 2.67
N GLN A 53 -0.44 -6.87 2.76
CA GLN A 53 -1.49 -7.83 3.11
C GLN A 53 -2.05 -7.55 4.51
N GLY A 54 -1.17 -7.34 5.51
CA GLY A 54 -1.56 -7.04 6.88
C GLY A 54 -2.46 -5.81 6.98
N ILE A 55 -2.08 -4.71 6.30
CA ILE A 55 -2.89 -3.49 6.24
C ILE A 55 -4.26 -3.78 5.63
N LEU A 56 -4.32 -4.51 4.52
CA LEU A 56 -5.59 -4.82 3.85
C LEU A 56 -6.49 -5.74 4.68
N TYR A 57 -5.95 -6.69 5.44
CA TYR A 57 -6.72 -7.50 6.38
C TYR A 57 -7.35 -6.65 7.48
N VAL A 58 -6.54 -5.82 8.14
CA VAL A 58 -7.03 -4.91 9.19
C VAL A 58 -8.09 -3.97 8.63
N ALA A 59 -7.85 -3.35 7.48
CA ALA A 59 -8.81 -2.48 6.81
C ALA A 59 -10.14 -3.19 6.50
N THR A 60 -10.08 -4.45 6.05
CA THR A 60 -11.28 -5.24 5.74
C THR A 60 -12.08 -5.57 7.00
N ILE A 61 -11.40 -5.94 8.10
CA ILE A 61 -12.05 -6.20 9.39
C ILE A 61 -12.75 -4.93 9.91
N LEU A 62 -12.06 -3.79 9.87
CA LEU A 62 -12.64 -2.50 10.26
C LEU A 62 -13.81 -2.11 9.35
N GLY A 63 -13.73 -2.40 8.05
CA GLY A 63 -14.81 -2.17 7.10
C GLY A 63 -16.05 -3.02 7.40
N ILE A 64 -15.89 -4.30 7.75
CA ILE A 64 -16.99 -5.17 8.17
C ILE A 64 -17.62 -4.65 9.48
N PHE A 65 -16.80 -4.21 10.43
CA PHE A 65 -17.28 -3.63 11.68
C PHE A 65 -18.09 -2.35 11.43
N GLY A 66 -17.58 -1.45 10.57
CA GLY A 66 -18.28 -0.25 10.14
C GLY A 66 -19.61 -0.53 9.44
N LEU A 67 -19.66 -1.52 8.55
CA LEU A 67 -20.89 -1.99 7.91
C LEU A 67 -21.90 -2.51 8.95
N THR A 68 -21.43 -3.30 9.91
CA THR A 68 -22.27 -3.86 10.99
C THR A 68 -22.91 -2.74 11.82
N ILE A 69 -22.12 -1.75 12.24
CA ILE A 69 -22.64 -0.57 12.95
C ILE A 69 -23.64 0.20 12.09
N ALA A 70 -23.34 0.41 10.80
CA ALA A 70 -24.21 1.14 9.89
C ALA A 70 -25.57 0.44 9.68
N VAL A 71 -25.58 -0.90 9.60
CA VAL A 71 -26.80 -1.71 9.51
C VAL A 71 -27.57 -1.63 10.83
N TYR A 72 -26.90 -1.86 11.96
CA TYR A 72 -27.50 -1.82 13.29
C TYR A 72 -28.17 -0.47 13.58
N ASN A 73 -27.48 0.64 13.31
CA ASN A 73 -28.01 2.00 13.47
C ASN A 73 -29.22 2.28 12.56
N LYS A 74 -29.32 1.64 11.39
CA LYS A 74 -30.50 1.75 10.53
C LYS A 74 -31.66 0.93 11.06
N SER A 75 -31.40 -0.26 11.62
CA SER A 75 -32.43 -1.09 12.26
C SER A 75 -33.07 -0.35 13.43
N LEU A 76 -32.29 0.29 14.30
CA LEU A 76 -32.79 1.08 15.44
C LEU A 76 -33.69 2.25 15.02
N ARG A 77 -33.51 2.77 13.80
CA ARG A 77 -34.28 3.91 13.26
C ARG A 77 -35.36 3.48 12.27
N ASN A 78 -35.60 2.18 12.14
CA ASN A 78 -36.54 1.56 11.21
C ASN A 78 -36.38 2.08 9.76
N LYS A 79 -35.13 2.27 9.32
CA LYS A 79 -34.80 2.80 7.99
C LYS A 79 -34.46 1.67 7.03
N ARG A 80 -34.80 1.85 5.76
CA ARG A 80 -34.40 0.92 4.69
C ARG A 80 -32.88 0.73 4.63
N HIS A 81 -32.47 -0.53 4.51
CA HIS A 81 -31.07 -0.95 4.41
C HIS A 81 -30.58 -0.85 2.96
N ILE A 82 -29.29 -0.49 2.80
CA ILE A 82 -28.53 -0.56 1.53
C ILE A 82 -29.30 0.01 0.31
N GLN A 83 -29.67 1.29 0.38
CA GLN A 83 -30.39 1.97 -0.72
C GLN A 83 -29.54 3.04 -1.43
N SER A 84 -28.51 3.58 -0.79
CA SER A 84 -27.67 4.61 -1.39
C SER A 84 -26.60 3.99 -2.28
N TRP A 85 -26.19 4.74 -3.32
CA TRP A 85 -25.05 4.38 -4.16
C TRP A 85 -23.80 4.02 -3.34
N HIS A 86 -23.50 4.82 -2.31
CA HIS A 86 -22.41 4.53 -1.38
C HIS A 86 -22.54 3.16 -0.70
N ALA A 87 -23.74 2.79 -0.23
CA ALA A 87 -23.94 1.53 0.46
C ALA A 87 -23.82 0.33 -0.49
N ILE A 88 -24.28 0.47 -1.73
CA ILE A 88 -24.17 -0.56 -2.77
C ILE A 88 -22.71 -0.76 -3.15
N PHE A 89 -22.01 0.31 -3.56
CA PHE A 89 -20.60 0.24 -3.95
C PHE A 89 -19.70 -0.18 -2.79
N GLY A 90 -19.97 0.30 -1.56
CA GLY A 90 -19.23 -0.11 -0.37
C GLY A 90 -19.39 -1.59 -0.04
N LEU A 91 -20.59 -2.16 -0.20
CA LEU A 91 -20.79 -3.60 -0.04
C LEU A 91 -20.06 -4.39 -1.14
N SER A 92 -20.18 -3.97 -2.40
CA SER A 92 -19.45 -4.59 -3.52
C SER A 92 -17.94 -4.54 -3.30
N LEU A 93 -17.41 -3.42 -2.79
CA LEU A 93 -16.01 -3.24 -2.46
C LEU A 93 -15.56 -4.21 -1.37
N LEU A 94 -16.33 -4.34 -0.29
CA LEU A 94 -16.04 -5.26 0.82
C LEU A 94 -16.05 -6.72 0.37
N LEU A 95 -17.01 -7.12 -0.47
CA LEU A 95 -17.04 -8.46 -1.05
C LEU A 95 -15.81 -8.69 -1.94
N LEU A 96 -15.49 -7.74 -2.83
CA LEU A 96 -14.36 -7.85 -3.75
C LEU A 96 -13.02 -7.96 -3.01
N ILE A 97 -12.76 -7.11 -2.01
CA ILE A 97 -11.49 -7.14 -1.27
C ILE A 97 -11.37 -8.41 -0.42
N THR A 98 -12.47 -8.88 0.17
CA THR A 98 -12.48 -10.13 0.94
C THR A 98 -12.14 -11.32 0.04
N THR A 99 -12.76 -11.40 -1.14
CA THR A 99 -12.42 -12.42 -2.14
C THR A 99 -10.96 -12.29 -2.58
N GLN A 100 -10.44 -11.07 -2.78
CA GLN A 100 -9.05 -10.88 -3.17
C GLN A 100 -8.03 -11.26 -2.09
N LEU A 101 -8.34 -11.01 -0.82
CA LEU A 101 -7.49 -11.42 0.30
C LEU A 101 -7.41 -12.95 0.40
N ILE A 102 -8.56 -13.63 0.35
CA ILE A 102 -8.63 -15.10 0.39
C ILE A 102 -7.89 -15.69 -0.83
N PHE A 103 -8.17 -15.17 -2.03
CA PHE A 103 -7.56 -15.67 -3.26
C PHE A 103 -6.06 -15.40 -3.31
N GLY A 104 -5.62 -14.20 -2.91
CA GLY A 104 -4.22 -13.82 -2.84
C GLY A 104 -3.44 -14.67 -1.85
N LEU A 105 -4.01 -14.92 -0.68
CA LEU A 105 -3.44 -15.83 0.32
C LEU A 105 -3.33 -17.25 -0.25
N ALA A 106 -4.42 -17.80 -0.79
CA ALA A 106 -4.46 -19.16 -1.33
C ALA A 106 -3.41 -19.40 -2.44
N ILE A 107 -3.24 -18.44 -3.36
CA ILE A 107 -2.22 -18.54 -4.42
C ILE A 107 -0.80 -18.46 -3.85
N ALA A 108 -0.57 -17.60 -2.86
CA ALA A 108 0.75 -17.37 -2.29
C ALA A 108 1.23 -18.52 -1.40
N THR A 109 0.36 -19.06 -0.55
CA THR A 109 0.75 -20.04 0.49
C THR A 109 0.41 -21.49 0.12
N PHE A 110 -0.71 -21.72 -0.58
CA PHE A 110 -1.23 -23.07 -0.85
C PHE A 110 -1.48 -23.38 -2.34
N PRO A 111 -0.54 -23.07 -3.26
CA PRO A 111 -0.79 -23.16 -4.70
C PRO A 111 -1.10 -24.59 -5.19
N ARG A 112 -0.44 -25.61 -4.63
CA ARG A 112 -0.66 -27.01 -5.01
C ARG A 112 -1.94 -27.58 -4.39
N LEU A 113 -2.21 -27.24 -3.14
CA LEU A 113 -3.37 -27.75 -2.41
C LEU A 113 -4.69 -27.21 -2.98
N VAL A 114 -4.75 -25.90 -3.27
CA VAL A 114 -5.99 -25.24 -3.72
C VAL A 114 -6.18 -25.33 -5.23
N PHE A 115 -5.10 -25.23 -6.02
CA PHE A 115 -5.19 -25.16 -7.49
C PHE A 115 -4.63 -26.39 -8.20
N GLY A 116 -4.22 -27.43 -7.46
CA GLY A 116 -3.66 -28.69 -7.98
C GLY A 116 -2.24 -28.58 -8.53
N SER A 117 -1.82 -27.41 -9.03
CA SER A 117 -0.45 -27.19 -9.51
C SER A 117 0.00 -25.73 -9.38
N THR A 118 1.31 -25.53 -9.24
CA THR A 118 1.92 -24.20 -9.21
C THR A 118 1.76 -23.47 -10.54
N LEU A 119 1.77 -24.19 -11.66
CA LEU A 119 1.57 -23.61 -12.99
C LEU A 119 0.14 -23.06 -13.15
N ARG A 120 -0.88 -23.80 -12.68
CA ARG A 120 -2.27 -23.33 -12.71
C ARG A 120 -2.47 -22.11 -11.80
N ALA A 121 -1.90 -22.12 -10.60
CA ALA A 121 -1.93 -20.97 -9.70
C ALA A 121 -1.31 -19.71 -10.35
N LYS A 122 -0.15 -19.84 -11.00
CA LYS A 122 0.49 -18.74 -11.74
C LYS A 122 -0.37 -18.20 -12.87
N LYS A 123 -1.03 -19.08 -13.64
CA LYS A 123 -1.96 -18.66 -14.72
C LYS A 123 -3.16 -17.89 -14.19
N LEU A 124 -3.68 -18.26 -13.02
CA LEU A 124 -4.83 -17.60 -12.39
C LEU A 124 -4.48 -16.27 -11.71
N TYR A 125 -3.20 -16.04 -11.38
CA TYR A 125 -2.74 -14.79 -10.74
C TYR A 125 -3.05 -13.52 -11.55
N LYS A 126 -3.21 -13.63 -12.87
CA LYS A 126 -3.66 -12.51 -13.72
C LYS A 126 -5.00 -11.92 -13.27
N TYR A 127 -5.90 -12.74 -12.74
CA TYR A 127 -7.19 -12.29 -12.22
C TYR A 127 -7.03 -11.54 -10.89
N HIS A 128 -6.18 -12.03 -9.97
CA HIS A 128 -5.85 -11.31 -8.72
C HIS A 128 -5.44 -9.87 -9.02
N ARG A 129 -4.56 -9.73 -10.03
CA ARG A 129 -4.05 -8.44 -10.50
C ARG A 129 -5.14 -7.58 -11.15
N ALA A 130 -5.89 -8.13 -12.11
CA ALA A 130 -6.92 -7.38 -12.83
C ALA A 130 -8.01 -6.84 -11.88
N PHE A 131 -8.49 -7.69 -10.98
CA PHE A 131 -9.46 -7.29 -9.95
C PHE A 131 -8.87 -6.31 -8.93
N GLY A 132 -7.56 -6.35 -8.68
CA GLY A 132 -6.88 -5.32 -7.89
C GLY A 132 -6.99 -3.91 -8.49
N TYR A 133 -6.96 -3.78 -9.82
CA TYR A 133 -7.19 -2.49 -10.49
C TYR A 133 -8.64 -2.04 -10.39
N ILE A 134 -9.58 -2.97 -10.58
CA ILE A 134 -11.02 -2.71 -10.42
C ILE A 134 -11.32 -2.26 -8.99
N PHE A 135 -10.69 -2.90 -8.00
CA PHE A 135 -10.80 -2.53 -6.59
C PHE A 135 -10.40 -1.08 -6.34
N LEU A 136 -9.29 -0.59 -6.91
CA LEU A 136 -8.85 0.81 -6.73
C LEU A 136 -9.88 1.81 -7.25
N VAL A 137 -10.44 1.56 -8.44
CA VAL A 137 -11.48 2.42 -9.03
C VAL A 137 -12.76 2.35 -8.20
N LEU A 138 -13.18 1.16 -7.79
CA LEU A 138 -14.37 0.96 -6.97
C LEU A 138 -14.23 1.61 -5.58
N ALA A 139 -13.03 1.60 -4.99
CA ALA A 139 -12.74 2.29 -3.74
C ALA A 139 -12.93 3.81 -3.91
N TRP A 140 -12.42 4.38 -5.01
CA TRP A 140 -12.64 5.79 -5.33
C TRP A 140 -14.14 6.13 -5.47
N VAL A 141 -14.89 5.33 -6.25
CA VAL A 141 -16.34 5.52 -6.44
C VAL A 141 -17.09 5.46 -5.10
N THR A 142 -16.71 4.53 -4.23
CA THR A 142 -17.32 4.38 -2.90
C THR A 142 -17.10 5.60 -2.03
N MET A 143 -15.88 6.15 -2.02
CA MET A 143 -15.54 7.36 -1.26
C MET A 143 -16.26 8.59 -1.82
N PHE A 144 -16.26 8.76 -3.15
CA PHE A 144 -16.96 9.84 -3.83
C PHE A 144 -18.46 9.81 -3.48
N THR A 145 -19.14 8.69 -3.73
CA THR A 145 -20.58 8.58 -3.44
C THR A 145 -20.91 8.70 -1.95
N GLY A 146 -19.98 8.37 -1.05
CA GLY A 146 -20.12 8.54 0.39
C GLY A 146 -20.18 10.01 0.82
N THR A 147 -19.37 10.86 0.19
CA THR A 147 -19.42 12.30 0.45
C THR A 147 -20.60 13.00 -0.20
N GLN A 148 -21.18 12.42 -1.25
CA GLN A 148 -22.42 12.91 -1.85
C GLN A 148 -23.68 12.62 -1.02
N VAL A 149 -23.58 11.95 0.13
CA VAL A 149 -24.73 11.71 1.03
C VAL A 149 -25.05 12.97 1.85
N GLY A 150 -26.33 13.28 1.99
CA GLY A 150 -26.83 14.62 2.36
C GLY A 150 -26.25 15.30 3.62
N ARG A 151 -25.77 14.59 4.63
CA ARG A 151 -25.05 15.23 5.76
C ARG A 151 -23.64 15.64 5.34
N THR A 152 -22.86 14.68 4.84
CA THR A 152 -21.47 14.89 4.42
C THR A 152 -21.37 15.91 3.29
N LYS A 153 -22.30 15.90 2.33
CA LYS A 153 -22.29 16.86 1.22
C LYS A 153 -22.43 18.31 1.70
N ARG A 154 -23.21 18.56 2.76
CA ARG A 154 -23.38 19.91 3.31
C ARG A 154 -22.13 20.44 3.98
N GLU A 155 -21.32 19.54 4.54
CA GLU A 155 -20.09 19.87 5.27
C GLU A 155 -18.86 19.85 4.35
N PHE A 156 -18.91 19.10 3.25
CA PHE A 156 -17.78 18.86 2.35
C PHE A 156 -18.22 18.80 0.88
N ASP A 157 -18.38 19.97 0.24
CA ASP A 157 -18.76 20.11 -1.17
C ASP A 157 -17.58 20.59 -2.06
N HIS A 158 -16.44 19.92 -1.92
CA HIS A 158 -15.23 20.24 -2.67
C HIS A 158 -15.03 19.26 -3.83
N LEU A 159 -15.78 19.47 -4.93
CA LEU A 159 -15.71 18.61 -6.12
C LEU A 159 -14.29 18.49 -6.70
N TYR A 160 -13.48 19.55 -6.60
CA TYR A 160 -12.10 19.56 -7.11
C TYR A 160 -11.21 18.49 -6.44
N VAL A 161 -11.44 18.17 -5.16
CA VAL A 161 -10.69 17.12 -4.44
C VAL A 161 -10.97 15.74 -5.07
N TRP A 162 -12.21 15.51 -5.49
CA TRP A 162 -12.60 14.25 -6.15
C TRP A 162 -12.01 14.13 -7.55
N VAL A 163 -11.98 15.23 -8.31
CA VAL A 163 -11.32 15.24 -9.63
C VAL A 163 -9.82 14.97 -9.50
N MET A 164 -9.14 15.64 -8.56
CA MET A 164 -7.70 15.42 -8.33
C MET A 164 -7.40 13.98 -7.91
N THR A 165 -8.16 13.43 -6.97
CA THR A 165 -7.99 12.03 -6.53
C THR A 165 -8.32 11.03 -7.64
N LEU A 166 -9.28 11.32 -8.52
CA LEU A 166 -9.57 10.48 -9.69
C LEU A 166 -8.37 10.42 -10.62
N VAL A 167 -7.74 11.56 -10.92
CA VAL A 167 -6.54 11.63 -11.76
C VAL A 167 -5.43 10.78 -11.15
N VAL A 168 -5.15 10.92 -9.85
CA VAL A 168 -4.13 10.12 -9.16
C VAL A 168 -4.41 8.62 -9.26
N VAL A 169 -5.67 8.20 -9.03
CA VAL A 169 -6.07 6.79 -9.13
C VAL A 169 -5.89 6.28 -10.56
N LEU A 170 -6.33 7.04 -11.57
CA LEU A 170 -6.23 6.63 -12.98
C LEU A 170 -4.78 6.54 -13.44
N VAL A 171 -3.94 7.53 -13.12
CA VAL A 171 -2.50 7.49 -13.43
C VAL A 171 -1.86 6.27 -12.77
N GLY A 172 -2.12 6.04 -11.48
CA GLY A 172 -1.58 4.88 -10.76
C GLY A 172 -2.02 3.53 -11.34
N VAL A 173 -3.27 3.43 -11.84
CA VAL A 173 -3.75 2.24 -12.52
C VAL A 173 -3.07 2.07 -13.87
N VAL A 174 -3.03 3.12 -14.71
CA VAL A 174 -2.43 3.07 -16.06
C VAL A 174 -0.96 2.68 -16.00
N GLU A 175 -0.17 3.30 -15.13
CA GLU A 175 1.25 2.99 -14.93
C GLU A 175 1.47 1.53 -14.51
N ARG A 176 0.53 0.94 -13.77
CA ARG A 176 0.68 -0.41 -13.22
C ARG A 176 0.09 -1.49 -14.10
N VAL A 177 -0.75 -1.15 -15.07
CA VAL A 177 -1.35 -2.10 -16.01
C VAL A 177 -0.28 -2.56 -16.99
N ASN A 178 0.04 -3.85 -16.94
CA ASN A 178 0.95 -4.49 -17.88
C ASN A 178 0.17 -5.52 -18.71
N ARG A 179 -0.05 -5.22 -19.99
CA ARG A 179 -0.88 -6.02 -20.92
C ARG A 179 -0.41 -7.47 -21.04
N GLN A 180 0.92 -7.66 -21.13
CA GLN A 180 1.56 -8.98 -21.22
C GLN A 180 1.23 -9.89 -20.02
N LYS A 181 1.00 -9.29 -18.83
CA LYS A 181 0.71 -10.03 -17.59
C LYS A 181 -0.79 -10.30 -17.39
N ILE A 182 -1.67 -9.70 -18.20
CA ILE A 182 -3.13 -9.85 -18.15
C ILE A 182 -3.62 -10.80 -19.26
N GLY A 183 -2.76 -11.08 -20.26
CA GLY A 183 -3.01 -12.06 -21.32
C GLY A 183 -3.63 -11.48 -22.58
N PHE A 184 -3.38 -10.19 -22.85
CA PHE A 184 -3.71 -9.47 -24.07
C PHE A 184 -2.43 -8.99 -24.76
#